data_AF-A0A950QPQ9-F1
#
_entry.id   AF-A0A950QPQ9-F1
#
_cell.length_a   1.000
_cell.length_b   1.000
_cell.length_c   1.000
_cell.angle_alpha   90.00
_cell.angle_beta   90.00
_cell.angle_gamma   90.00
#
_symmetry.space_group_name_H-M   'P 1'
#
loop_
_entity.id
_entity.type
_entity.pdbx_description
1 polymer ?
#
loop_
_entity_poly.entity_id
_entity_poly.type
_entity_poly.pdbx_seq_one_letter_code
_entity_poly.pdbx_strand_id
1 'polypeptide(L)'
;MSRRGIPLIIDEAWGPHFAFHPDMPVAAIRRGADISVGSIHKTMAGLEQASFMLLKSELIAPDRFNICYDLFETTSPSGLILASIDATRRQFAQEGEELLQKTLDLARYVREKIAAMDGFRVMGREVLNGDSRHSMDETKVLVDIGGLGVSGYEAEDWLIRNKKLTLGLSDDRRLLIIFTVGTDRKSTEELLSSLEDMAKWAGDGRSDKKGLRPQIPRLRDLEAEQALTPAEGFFARSTRVALDEAAGRIAAEMLSPYPPGIPRIIPGQRITDAQVRYMRISMELGAFPYDASDLELETVRVVA
;
A
#
# COMPACT_ATOMS: atom_id res chain seq x y z
N MET A 1 -15.83 3.44 -17.86
CA MET A 1 -17.03 3.06 -17.09
C MET A 1 -18.19 3.99 -17.37
N SER A 2 -18.05 5.31 -17.22
CA SER A 2 -19.15 6.28 -17.40
C SER A 2 -19.80 6.24 -18.80
N ARG A 3 -19.02 6.06 -19.88
CA ARG A 3 -19.58 5.86 -21.25
C ARG A 3 -20.42 4.58 -21.41
N ARG A 4 -20.31 3.64 -20.48
CA ARG A 4 -21.10 2.39 -20.43
C ARG A 4 -22.27 2.48 -19.44
N GLY A 5 -22.54 3.66 -18.86
CA GLY A 5 -23.60 3.84 -17.87
C GLY A 5 -23.33 3.15 -16.53
N ILE A 6 -22.07 2.84 -16.23
CA ILE A 6 -21.67 2.17 -14.98
C ILE A 6 -21.04 3.22 -14.06
N PRO A 7 -21.54 3.41 -12.82
CA PRO A 7 -20.93 4.30 -11.85
C PRO A 7 -19.48 3.90 -11.55
N LEU A 8 -18.59 4.88 -11.46
CA LEU A 8 -17.18 4.68 -11.14
C LEU A 8 -16.90 5.12 -9.70
N ILE A 9 -16.55 4.16 -8.85
CA ILE A 9 -16.09 4.39 -7.49
C ILE A 9 -14.57 4.24 -7.49
N ILE A 10 -13.85 5.23 -6.96
CA ILE A 10 -12.39 5.19 -6.83
C ILE A 10 -12.03 5.23 -5.34
N ASP A 11 -11.28 4.23 -4.90
CA ASP A 11 -10.56 4.28 -3.64
C ASP A 11 -9.30 5.13 -3.83
N GLU A 12 -9.38 6.37 -3.36
CA GLU A 12 -8.31 7.35 -3.33
C GLU A 12 -7.81 7.51 -1.88
N ALA A 13 -7.74 6.44 -1.10
CA ALA A 13 -7.32 6.49 0.31
C ALA A 13 -5.99 7.24 0.52
N TRP A 14 -5.07 7.15 -0.44
CA TRP A 14 -3.77 7.81 -0.42
C TRP A 14 -3.69 9.10 -1.22
N GLY A 15 -4.77 9.56 -1.86
CA GLY A 15 -4.78 10.78 -2.68
C GLY A 15 -5.54 12.01 -2.17
N PRO A 16 -6.07 12.12 -0.93
CA PRO A 16 -6.80 13.32 -0.51
C PRO A 16 -6.11 14.67 -0.76
N HIS A 17 -4.78 14.69 -0.66
CA HIS A 17 -3.95 15.89 -0.85
C HIS A 17 -3.81 16.32 -2.32
N PHE A 18 -4.17 15.47 -3.28
CA PHE A 18 -4.02 15.72 -4.71
C PHE A 18 -4.75 16.97 -5.22
N ALA A 19 -5.84 17.37 -4.56
CA ALA A 19 -6.64 18.51 -5.00
C ALA A 19 -5.98 19.87 -4.78
N PHE A 20 -4.88 19.94 -4.01
CA PHE A 20 -4.37 21.16 -3.39
C PHE A 20 -3.02 21.65 -3.93
N HIS A 21 -2.41 20.98 -4.91
CA HIS A 21 -1.17 21.46 -5.53
C HIS A 21 -1.07 21.02 -7.02
N PRO A 22 -0.60 21.88 -7.94
CA PRO A 22 -0.57 21.58 -9.37
C PRO A 22 0.37 20.42 -9.77
N ASP A 23 1.45 20.21 -9.04
CA ASP A 23 2.40 19.11 -9.29
C ASP A 23 1.90 17.74 -8.78
N MET A 24 0.77 17.69 -8.08
CA MET A 24 0.19 16.42 -7.63
C MET A 24 -0.56 15.72 -8.77
N PRO A 25 -0.78 14.39 -8.68
CA PRO A 25 -1.76 13.72 -9.51
C PRO A 25 -3.14 14.39 -9.45
N VAL A 26 -3.96 14.20 -10.49
CA VAL A 26 -5.31 14.79 -10.50
C VAL A 26 -6.27 13.90 -9.73
N ALA A 27 -6.93 14.47 -8.71
CA ALA A 27 -7.96 13.79 -7.92
C ALA A 27 -9.06 13.16 -8.81
N ALA A 28 -9.50 11.95 -8.45
CA ALA A 28 -10.42 11.12 -9.22
C ALA A 28 -11.77 11.80 -9.48
N ILE A 29 -12.31 12.52 -8.48
CA ILE A 29 -13.57 13.25 -8.60
C ILE A 29 -13.50 14.34 -9.68
N ARG A 30 -12.32 14.92 -9.94
CA ARG A 30 -12.09 15.89 -11.02
C ARG A 30 -11.97 15.21 -12.39
N ARG A 31 -11.67 13.90 -12.43
CA ARG A 31 -11.58 13.07 -13.64
C ARG A 31 -12.88 12.31 -13.98
N GLY A 32 -13.97 12.58 -13.25
CA GLY A 32 -15.29 12.02 -13.55
C GLY A 32 -15.58 10.68 -12.86
N ALA A 33 -14.89 10.39 -11.75
CA ALA A 33 -15.40 9.41 -10.80
C ALA A 33 -16.73 9.91 -10.21
N ASP A 34 -17.66 8.98 -9.98
CA ASP A 34 -18.96 9.24 -9.37
C ASP A 34 -18.83 9.33 -7.84
N ILE A 35 -17.97 8.46 -7.28
CA ILE A 35 -17.59 8.49 -5.86
C ILE A 35 -16.07 8.41 -5.74
N SER A 36 -15.51 9.22 -4.84
CA SER A 36 -14.10 9.15 -4.44
C SER A 36 -14.01 9.00 -2.93
N VAL A 37 -13.30 7.97 -2.46
CA VAL A 37 -13.10 7.69 -1.02
C VAL A 37 -11.68 8.08 -0.65
N GLY A 38 -11.49 8.88 0.40
CA GLY A 38 -10.17 9.38 0.81
C GLY A 38 -9.90 9.18 2.30
N SER A 39 -8.67 8.81 2.67
CA SER A 39 -8.24 8.68 4.08
C SER A 39 -7.41 9.89 4.49
N ILE A 40 -8.01 10.81 5.24
CA ILE A 40 -7.34 12.04 5.69
C ILE A 40 -6.11 11.71 6.54
N HIS A 41 -6.23 10.73 7.43
CA HIS A 41 -5.16 10.33 8.36
C HIS A 41 -3.91 9.76 7.70
N LYS A 42 -3.97 9.37 6.41
CA LYS A 42 -2.82 8.76 5.72
C LYS A 42 -1.82 9.76 5.16
N THR A 43 -2.31 10.86 4.60
CA THR A 43 -1.45 11.85 3.89
C THR A 43 -1.62 13.28 4.35
N MET A 44 -2.70 13.57 5.07
CA MET A 44 -3.00 14.89 5.61
C MET A 44 -2.91 14.86 7.15
N ALA A 45 -3.24 15.97 7.81
CA ALA A 45 -3.11 16.13 9.27
C ALA A 45 -4.35 15.64 10.06
N GLY A 46 -4.95 14.51 9.67
CA GLY A 46 -6.15 13.95 10.33
C GLY A 46 -5.81 12.91 11.40
N LEU A 47 -6.68 12.74 12.39
CA LEU A 47 -6.57 11.64 13.37
C LEU A 47 -6.90 10.30 12.73
N GLU A 48 -6.34 9.21 13.26
CA GLU A 48 -6.69 7.84 12.83
C GLU A 48 -8.21 7.64 12.71
N GLN A 49 -8.62 6.86 11.71
CA GLN A 49 -10.02 6.69 11.25
C GLN A 49 -10.64 7.89 10.51
N ALA A 50 -10.01 9.08 10.50
CA ALA A 50 -10.53 10.21 9.72
C ALA A 50 -10.49 9.92 8.20
N SER A 51 -11.65 9.95 7.57
CA SER A 51 -11.83 9.70 6.14
C SER A 51 -13.01 10.50 5.60
N PHE A 52 -13.19 10.51 4.28
CA PHE A 52 -14.36 11.11 3.63
C PHE A 52 -14.77 10.32 2.39
N MET A 53 -16.01 10.54 1.95
CA MET A 53 -16.51 10.14 0.64
C MET A 53 -17.04 11.38 -0.09
N LEU A 54 -16.63 11.59 -1.33
CA LEU A 54 -17.16 12.64 -2.21
C LEU A 54 -18.11 11.99 -3.22
N LEU A 55 -19.33 12.51 -3.33
CA LEU A 55 -20.31 12.12 -4.35
C LEU A 55 -20.42 13.22 -5.41
N LYS A 56 -20.20 12.86 -6.67
CA LYS A 56 -20.45 13.71 -7.85
C LYS A 56 -20.94 12.83 -9.01
N SER A 57 -22.22 12.49 -8.98
CA SER A 57 -22.80 11.50 -9.89
C SER A 57 -24.16 11.92 -10.44
N GLU A 58 -24.39 11.57 -11.71
CA GLU A 58 -25.72 11.59 -12.34
C GLU A 58 -26.37 10.18 -12.34
N LEU A 59 -25.60 9.15 -11.98
CA LEU A 59 -26.04 7.74 -11.98
C LEU A 59 -26.43 7.25 -10.58
N ILE A 60 -25.94 7.91 -9.53
CA ILE A 60 -26.20 7.57 -8.13
C ILE A 60 -27.01 8.68 -7.50
N ALA A 61 -28.24 8.35 -7.10
CA ALA A 61 -29.12 9.28 -6.41
C ALA A 61 -28.57 9.59 -4.99
N PRO A 62 -28.52 10.88 -4.57
CA PRO A 62 -27.97 11.26 -3.26
C PRO A 62 -28.68 10.65 -2.05
N ASP A 63 -30.00 10.45 -2.13
CA ASP A 63 -30.80 9.80 -1.09
C ASP A 63 -30.38 8.33 -0.89
N ARG A 64 -30.21 7.59 -2.00
CA ARG A 64 -29.71 6.20 -1.96
C ARG A 64 -28.30 6.14 -1.40
N PHE A 65 -27.43 7.09 -1.77
CA PHE A 65 -26.08 7.18 -1.23
C PHE A 65 -26.09 7.35 0.30
N ASN A 66 -26.89 8.28 0.82
CA ASN A 66 -27.00 8.53 2.26
C ASN A 66 -27.55 7.30 3.01
N ILE A 67 -28.59 6.64 2.50
CA ILE A 67 -29.12 5.40 3.11
C ILE A 67 -28.02 4.33 3.21
N CYS A 68 -27.21 4.16 2.16
CA CYS A 68 -26.11 3.20 2.19
C CYS A 68 -24.98 3.61 3.14
N TYR A 69 -24.66 4.90 3.22
CA TYR A 69 -23.64 5.44 4.14
C TYR A 69 -24.05 5.21 5.60
N ASP A 70 -25.32 5.47 5.94
CA ASP A 70 -25.85 5.31 7.29
C ASP A 70 -25.84 3.85 7.80
N LEU A 71 -25.75 2.84 6.92
CA LEU A 71 -25.63 1.43 7.31
C LEU A 71 -24.28 1.10 7.97
N PHE A 72 -23.23 1.85 7.64
CA PHE A 72 -21.87 1.58 8.12
C PHE A 72 -21.43 2.57 9.19
N GLU A 73 -22.08 3.73 9.27
CA GLU A 73 -21.75 4.73 10.28
C GLU A 73 -22.29 4.37 11.67
N THR A 74 -21.57 4.85 12.68
CA THR A 74 -22.06 4.82 14.05
C THR A 74 -23.11 5.91 14.26
N THR A 75 -24.16 5.62 15.02
CA THR A 75 -25.14 6.63 15.46
C THR A 75 -24.55 7.65 16.45
N SER A 76 -23.32 7.41 16.93
CA SER A 76 -22.62 8.23 17.93
C SER A 76 -21.17 8.49 17.49
N PRO A 77 -20.94 9.34 16.47
CA PRO A 77 -19.60 9.59 15.95
C PRO A 77 -18.74 10.33 16.98
N SER A 78 -17.43 10.07 16.93
CA SER A 78 -16.48 10.77 17.78
C SER A 78 -16.36 12.24 17.34
N GLY A 79 -16.74 13.16 18.23
CA GLY A 79 -16.58 14.59 18.00
C GLY A 79 -15.13 15.00 17.75
N LEU A 80 -14.15 14.28 18.30
CA LEU A 80 -12.72 14.53 18.07
C LEU A 80 -12.31 14.17 16.63
N ILE A 81 -12.79 13.05 16.10
CA ILE A 81 -12.51 12.64 14.71
C ILE A 81 -13.15 13.66 13.76
N LEU A 82 -14.42 14.03 13.98
CA LEU A 82 -15.10 15.03 13.16
C LEU A 82 -14.42 16.41 13.22
N ALA A 83 -13.99 16.85 14.41
CA ALA A 83 -13.24 18.09 14.56
C ALA A 83 -11.89 18.02 13.82
N SER A 84 -11.20 16.88 13.84
CA SER A 84 -9.95 16.71 13.09
C SER A 84 -10.18 16.78 11.59
N ILE A 85 -11.27 16.17 11.07
CA ILE A 85 -11.65 16.24 9.65
C ILE A 85 -11.89 17.71 9.25
N ASP A 86 -12.68 18.46 10.02
CA ASP A 86 -12.95 19.87 9.70
C ASP A 86 -11.72 20.75 9.81
N ALA A 87 -10.88 20.55 10.83
CA ALA A 87 -9.62 21.26 10.99
C ALA A 87 -8.66 21.01 9.81
N THR A 88 -8.48 19.75 9.40
CA THR A 88 -7.64 19.40 8.25
C THR A 88 -8.19 19.96 6.95
N ARG A 89 -9.52 19.88 6.73
CA ARG A 89 -10.20 20.47 5.57
C ARG A 89 -9.93 21.97 5.50
N ARG A 90 -10.08 22.69 6.63
CA ARG A 90 -9.81 24.12 6.70
C ARG A 90 -8.34 24.42 6.38
N GLN A 91 -7.41 23.72 7.01
CA GLN A 91 -5.97 23.93 6.80
C GLN A 91 -5.61 23.77 5.32
N PHE A 92 -6.04 22.70 4.67
CA PHE A 92 -5.71 22.48 3.26
C PHE A 92 -6.42 23.45 2.32
N ALA A 93 -7.64 23.91 2.66
CA ALA A 93 -8.32 24.95 1.89
C ALA A 93 -7.61 26.32 1.96
N GLN A 94 -6.90 26.60 3.06
CA GLN A 94 -6.23 27.89 3.28
C GLN A 94 -4.73 27.87 2.91
N GLU A 95 -4.05 26.77 3.21
CA GLU A 95 -2.58 26.66 3.23
C GLU A 95 -2.07 25.44 2.44
N GLY A 96 -2.97 24.65 1.82
CA GLY A 96 -2.64 23.35 1.24
C GLY A 96 -1.55 23.40 0.16
N GLU A 97 -1.54 24.43 -0.67
CA GLU A 97 -0.53 24.60 -1.73
C GLU A 97 0.87 24.80 -1.14
N GLU A 98 1.03 25.69 -0.16
CA GLU A 98 2.32 25.94 0.49
C GLU A 98 2.81 24.71 1.27
N LEU A 99 1.92 24.05 2.01
CA LEU A 99 2.25 22.83 2.75
C LEU A 99 2.76 21.73 1.82
N LEU A 100 2.08 21.51 0.70
CA LEU A 100 2.47 20.49 -0.27
C LEU A 100 3.71 20.87 -1.06
N GLN A 101 3.92 22.14 -1.38
CA GLN A 101 5.16 22.61 -1.99
C GLN A 101 6.36 22.26 -1.10
N LYS A 102 6.28 22.53 0.21
CA LYS A 102 7.33 22.16 1.17
C LYS A 102 7.54 20.64 1.22
N THR A 103 6.47 19.85 1.26
CA THR A 103 6.57 18.38 1.26
C THR A 103 7.22 17.85 -0.02
N LEU A 104 6.86 18.41 -1.18
CA LEU A 104 7.46 18.06 -2.47
C LEU A 104 8.94 18.43 -2.52
N ASP A 105 9.33 19.60 -2.04
CA ASP A 105 10.73 20.04 -2.03
C ASP A 105 11.60 19.11 -1.17
N LEU A 106 11.11 18.69 0.01
CA LEU A 106 11.79 17.71 0.85
C LEU A 106 11.89 16.34 0.17
N ALA A 107 10.80 15.86 -0.44
CA ALA A 107 10.82 14.59 -1.16
C ALA A 107 11.80 14.62 -2.33
N ARG A 108 11.79 15.69 -3.14
CA ARG A 108 12.71 15.89 -4.28
C ARG A 108 14.16 15.94 -3.81
N TYR A 109 14.45 16.70 -2.74
CA TYR A 109 15.77 16.74 -2.12
C TYR A 109 16.26 15.33 -1.72
N VAL A 110 15.42 14.53 -1.05
CA VAL A 110 15.78 13.17 -0.65
C VAL A 110 15.98 12.24 -1.84
N ARG A 111 15.15 12.36 -2.87
CA ARG A 111 15.30 11.59 -4.10
C ARG A 111 16.66 11.84 -4.75
N GLU A 112 17.10 13.09 -4.85
CA GLU A 112 18.42 13.43 -5.37
C GLU A 112 19.55 12.84 -4.52
N LYS A 113 19.46 12.95 -3.19
CA LYS A 113 20.48 12.44 -2.28
C LYS A 113 20.59 10.92 -2.30
N ILE A 114 19.46 10.21 -2.27
CA ILE A 114 19.44 8.73 -2.34
C ILE A 114 19.93 8.26 -3.71
N ALA A 115 19.60 8.95 -4.81
CA ALA A 115 20.07 8.58 -6.14
C ALA A 115 21.59 8.65 -6.29
N ALA A 116 22.27 9.42 -5.44
CA ALA A 116 23.73 9.51 -5.39
C ALA A 116 24.38 8.44 -4.49
N MET A 117 23.60 7.62 -3.77
CA MET A 117 24.11 6.56 -2.91
C MET A 117 24.33 5.26 -3.70
N ASP A 118 25.49 4.64 -3.53
CA ASP A 118 25.81 3.37 -4.19
C ASP A 118 24.85 2.25 -3.75
N GLY A 119 24.37 1.48 -4.74
CA GLY A 119 23.46 0.35 -4.51
C GLY A 119 21.99 0.71 -4.38
N PHE A 120 21.64 2.00 -4.41
CA PHE A 120 20.26 2.50 -4.43
C PHE A 120 19.85 2.91 -5.85
N ARG A 121 18.57 2.71 -6.18
CA ARG A 121 17.94 3.24 -7.39
C ARG A 121 16.57 3.83 -7.06
N VAL A 122 16.47 5.15 -7.09
CA VAL A 122 15.20 5.86 -6.90
C VAL A 122 14.33 5.70 -8.14
N MET A 123 13.10 5.21 -7.98
CA MET A 123 12.16 5.03 -9.09
C MET A 123 11.53 6.37 -9.45
N GLY A 124 11.73 6.85 -10.68
CA GLY A 124 11.26 8.14 -11.19
C GLY A 124 10.18 8.03 -12.26
N ARG A 125 10.03 9.08 -13.07
CA ARG A 125 8.97 9.17 -14.10
C ARG A 125 9.11 8.15 -15.22
N GLU A 126 10.26 7.47 -15.35
CA GLU A 126 10.43 6.35 -16.27
C GLU A 126 9.44 5.20 -16.01
N VAL A 127 8.90 5.12 -14.79
CA VAL A 127 7.86 4.14 -14.46
C VAL A 127 6.54 4.44 -15.16
N LEU A 128 6.31 5.66 -15.66
CA LEU A 128 5.06 6.05 -16.33
C LEU A 128 4.98 5.55 -17.77
N ASN A 129 6.03 4.92 -18.30
CA ASN A 129 5.99 4.31 -19.62
C ASN A 129 4.96 3.17 -19.66
N GLY A 130 3.96 3.28 -20.55
CA GLY A 130 2.90 2.29 -20.80
C GLY A 130 1.48 2.85 -20.68
N ASP A 131 0.48 2.08 -21.09
CA ASP A 131 -0.89 2.59 -21.32
C ASP A 131 -1.70 2.82 -20.03
N SER A 132 -1.32 2.21 -18.92
CA SER A 132 -2.10 2.20 -17.67
C SER A 132 -1.50 3.07 -16.55
N ARG A 133 -0.60 4.01 -16.88
CA ARG A 133 0.11 4.85 -15.91
C ARG A 133 0.07 6.30 -16.39
N HIS A 134 -0.39 7.21 -15.54
CA HIS A 134 -0.68 8.59 -15.97
C HIS A 134 0.17 9.65 -15.27
N SER A 135 0.31 9.55 -13.94
CA SER A 135 1.06 10.50 -13.13
C SER A 135 1.72 9.78 -11.95
N MET A 136 2.68 10.44 -11.31
CA MET A 136 3.43 9.95 -10.18
C MET A 136 3.27 10.92 -9.00
N ASP A 137 2.94 10.40 -7.82
CA ASP A 137 3.04 11.16 -6.58
C ASP A 137 4.49 11.19 -6.11
N GLU A 138 5.14 12.35 -6.24
CA GLU A 138 6.56 12.53 -5.89
C GLU A 138 6.81 12.48 -4.38
N THR A 139 5.78 12.65 -3.54
CA THR A 139 5.88 12.49 -2.07
C THR A 139 6.06 11.03 -1.65
N LYS A 140 5.85 10.09 -2.57
CA LYS A 140 6.09 8.66 -2.39
C LYS A 140 7.42 8.28 -3.04
N VAL A 141 8.46 8.22 -2.21
CA VAL A 141 9.82 7.92 -2.65
C VAL A 141 10.04 6.40 -2.61
N LEU A 142 9.77 5.75 -3.73
CA LEU A 142 10.03 4.32 -3.92
C LEU A 142 11.48 4.09 -4.37
N VAL A 143 12.21 3.31 -3.59
CA VAL A 143 13.65 3.08 -3.76
C VAL A 143 13.92 1.59 -3.89
N ASP A 144 14.56 1.20 -4.99
CA ASP A 144 15.06 -0.14 -5.22
C ASP A 144 16.45 -0.26 -4.60
N ILE A 145 16.59 -1.19 -3.64
CA ILE A 145 17.83 -1.43 -2.88
C ILE A 145 18.50 -2.75 -3.28
N GLY A 146 18.09 -3.37 -4.39
CA GLY A 146 18.65 -4.65 -4.83
C GLY A 146 20.16 -4.63 -5.11
N GLY A 147 20.75 -3.45 -5.26
CA GLY A 147 22.20 -3.26 -5.37
C GLY A 147 22.95 -3.49 -4.06
N LEU A 148 22.28 -3.42 -2.91
CA LEU A 148 22.86 -3.67 -1.58
C LEU A 148 22.95 -5.16 -1.24
N GLY A 149 22.24 -6.02 -1.99
CA GLY A 149 22.27 -7.47 -1.79
C GLY A 149 21.50 -7.99 -0.56
N VAL A 150 20.62 -7.15 0.00
CA VAL A 150 19.67 -7.47 1.08
C VAL A 150 18.24 -7.21 0.61
N SER A 151 17.26 -7.87 1.24
CA SER A 151 15.83 -7.62 0.98
C SER A 151 15.34 -6.30 1.60
N GLY A 152 14.23 -5.76 1.09
CA GLY A 152 13.58 -4.59 1.71
C GLY A 152 13.09 -4.88 3.13
N TYR A 153 12.61 -6.11 3.39
CA TYR A 153 12.20 -6.55 4.73
C TYR A 153 13.35 -6.48 5.74
N GLU A 154 14.52 -7.03 5.40
CA GLU A 154 15.70 -6.98 6.28
C GLU A 154 16.21 -5.56 6.50
N ALA A 155 16.22 -4.74 5.44
CA ALA A 155 16.64 -3.36 5.54
C ALA A 155 15.71 -2.56 6.47
N GLU A 156 14.39 -2.75 6.36
CA GLU A 156 13.41 -2.11 7.24
C GLU A 156 13.54 -2.60 8.69
N ASP A 157 13.66 -3.91 8.91
CA ASP A 157 13.93 -4.50 10.23
C ASP A 157 15.17 -3.89 10.89
N TRP A 158 16.24 -3.71 10.12
CA TRP A 158 17.47 -3.09 10.60
C TRP A 158 17.25 -1.62 10.98
N LEU A 159 16.57 -0.84 10.14
CA LEU A 159 16.26 0.57 10.39
C LEU A 159 15.40 0.72 11.66
N ILE A 160 14.39 -0.13 11.85
CA ILE A 160 13.55 -0.11 13.05
C ILE A 160 14.38 -0.43 14.29
N ARG A 161 15.16 -1.52 14.27
CA ARG A 161 15.91 -1.98 15.46
C ARG A 161 17.00 -0.99 15.86
N ASN A 162 17.78 -0.49 14.89
CA ASN A 162 18.99 0.29 15.14
C ASN A 162 18.79 1.80 15.08
N LYS A 163 17.81 2.29 14.30
CA LYS A 163 17.58 3.72 14.07
C LYS A 163 16.22 4.22 14.58
N LYS A 164 15.33 3.32 15.01
CA LYS A 164 13.94 3.65 15.39
C LYS A 164 13.18 4.36 14.27
N LEU A 165 13.55 4.03 13.02
CA LEU A 165 12.98 4.61 11.82
C LEU A 165 12.05 3.58 11.17
N THR A 166 10.77 3.93 11.07
CA THR A 166 9.78 3.20 10.27
C THR A 166 9.62 3.87 8.92
N LEU A 167 9.47 3.06 7.88
CA LEU A 167 9.17 3.55 6.54
C LEU A 167 7.67 3.33 6.24
N GLY A 168 7.25 3.64 5.02
CA GLY A 168 5.87 3.42 4.61
C GLY A 168 5.57 1.94 4.39
N LEU A 169 6.37 1.30 3.53
CA LEU A 169 6.28 -0.12 3.19
C LEU A 169 7.66 -0.62 2.74
N SER A 170 7.86 -1.94 2.79
CA SER A 170 8.95 -2.64 2.12
C SER A 170 8.40 -3.74 1.20
N ASP A 171 9.23 -4.26 0.30
CA ASP A 171 8.98 -5.53 -0.38
C ASP A 171 10.28 -6.35 -0.41
N ASP A 172 10.32 -7.41 -1.21
CA ASP A 172 11.50 -8.25 -1.38
C ASP A 172 12.75 -7.49 -1.85
N ARG A 173 12.60 -6.27 -2.39
CA ARG A 173 13.65 -5.52 -3.07
C ARG A 173 13.64 -4.01 -2.84
N ARG A 174 12.54 -3.44 -2.35
CA ARG A 174 12.28 -2.00 -2.34
C ARG A 174 11.87 -1.50 -0.97
N LEU A 175 12.10 -0.22 -0.77
CA LEU A 175 11.61 0.57 0.35
C LEU A 175 10.73 1.69 -0.20
N LEU A 176 9.58 1.92 0.43
CA LEU A 176 8.70 3.05 0.17
C LEU A 176 8.79 4.03 1.32
N ILE A 177 9.30 5.23 1.05
CA ILE A 177 9.38 6.32 2.01
C ILE A 177 8.22 7.30 1.70
N ILE A 178 7.47 7.66 2.72
CA ILE A 178 6.29 8.53 2.59
C ILE A 178 6.59 9.88 3.22
N PHE A 179 6.50 10.93 2.41
CA PHE A 179 6.54 12.32 2.88
C PHE A 179 5.11 12.84 3.05
N THR A 180 4.86 13.53 4.15
CA THR A 180 3.57 14.18 4.43
C THR A 180 3.81 15.63 4.87
N VAL A 181 2.73 16.35 5.17
CA VAL A 181 2.81 17.69 5.77
C VAL A 181 3.44 17.70 7.17
N GLY A 182 3.56 16.53 7.81
CA GLY A 182 4.26 16.35 9.09
C GLY A 182 5.78 16.15 8.94
N THR A 183 6.29 15.98 7.73
CA THR A 183 7.73 15.78 7.49
C THR A 183 8.48 17.12 7.49
N ASP A 184 9.67 17.14 8.08
CA ASP A 184 10.51 18.33 8.17
C ASP A 184 11.96 18.07 7.75
N ARG A 185 12.80 19.11 7.79
CA ARG A 185 14.20 18.99 7.41
C ARG A 185 14.98 18.06 8.35
N LYS A 186 14.65 18.06 9.65
CA LYS A 186 15.35 17.25 10.64
C LYS A 186 15.14 15.76 10.39
N SER A 187 13.88 15.33 10.31
CA SER A 187 13.50 13.95 10.00
C SER A 187 14.05 13.50 8.63
N THR A 188 14.12 14.41 7.67
CA THR A 188 14.75 14.18 6.36
C THR A 188 16.26 13.87 6.47
N GLU A 189 17.02 14.63 7.25
CA GLU A 189 18.45 14.37 7.44
C GLU A 189 18.69 13.09 8.28
N GLU A 190 17.84 12.82 9.28
CA GLU A 190 17.88 11.58 10.06
C GLU A 190 17.63 10.34 9.18
N LEU A 191 16.69 10.44 8.23
CA LEU A 191 16.44 9.41 7.23
C LEU A 191 17.69 9.16 6.37
N LEU A 192 18.30 10.20 5.80
CA LEU A 192 19.46 10.06 4.92
C LEU A 192 20.63 9.40 5.64
N SER A 193 20.97 9.86 6.85
CA SER A 193 22.02 9.26 7.68
C SER A 193 21.72 7.80 8.04
N SER A 194 20.45 7.48 8.31
CA SER A 194 20.02 6.11 8.61
C SER A 194 20.14 5.18 7.41
N LEU A 195 19.82 5.64 6.20
CA LEU A 195 19.99 4.88 4.96
C LEU A 195 21.47 4.61 4.66
N GLU A 196 22.35 5.58 4.88
CA GLU A 196 23.79 5.40 4.71
C GLU A 196 24.34 4.33 5.67
N ASP A 197 23.93 4.36 6.94
CA ASP A 197 24.38 3.36 7.91
C ASP A 197 23.79 1.98 7.64
N MET A 198 22.56 1.90 7.13
CA MET A 198 21.96 0.66 6.66
C MET A 198 22.74 0.09 5.47
N ALA A 199 23.13 0.93 4.51
CA ALA A 199 23.94 0.52 3.37
C ALA A 199 25.31 -0.01 3.80
N LYS A 200 25.98 0.63 4.77
CA LYS A 200 27.24 0.14 5.35
C LYS A 200 27.05 -1.24 6.00
N TRP A 201 25.98 -1.43 6.78
CA TRP A 201 25.66 -2.72 7.39
C TRP A 201 25.45 -3.82 6.33
N ALA A 202 24.71 -3.53 5.26
CA ALA A 202 24.49 -4.47 4.16
C ALA A 202 25.82 -4.82 3.43
N GLY A 203 26.67 -3.81 3.22
CA GLY A 203 28.00 -3.93 2.64
C GLY A 203 28.92 -4.86 3.43
N ASP A 204 28.96 -4.72 4.75
CA ASP A 204 29.76 -5.52 5.70
C ASP A 204 29.43 -7.01 5.70
N GLY A 205 28.34 -7.44 5.03
CA GLY A 205 27.97 -8.85 4.96
C GLY A 205 27.36 -9.40 6.25
N ARG A 206 26.84 -8.52 7.11
CA ARG A 206 26.21 -8.85 8.39
C ARG A 206 24.71 -9.17 8.26
N SER A 207 24.22 -9.42 7.05
CA SER A 207 22.88 -9.95 6.81
C SER A 207 22.97 -11.48 6.77
N ASP A 208 22.15 -12.12 7.60
CA ASP A 208 22.07 -13.58 7.69
C ASP A 208 21.50 -14.22 6.40
N LYS A 209 20.90 -13.43 5.51
CA LYS A 209 20.23 -13.85 4.27
C LYS A 209 20.92 -13.33 3.00
N LYS A 210 22.14 -12.79 3.11
CA LYS A 210 22.88 -12.19 1.98
C LYS A 210 22.99 -13.16 0.79
N GLY A 211 22.54 -12.70 -0.39
CA GLY A 211 22.63 -13.46 -1.64
C GLY A 211 21.44 -14.36 -1.96
N LEU A 212 20.43 -14.45 -1.09
CA LEU A 212 19.15 -15.05 -1.44
C LEU A 212 18.44 -14.14 -2.47
N ARG A 213 18.51 -14.53 -3.75
CA ARG A 213 17.65 -14.00 -4.81
C ARG A 213 16.67 -15.08 -5.22
N PRO A 214 15.68 -15.41 -4.38
CA PRO A 214 14.71 -16.43 -4.75
C PRO A 214 13.99 -16.00 -6.02
N GLN A 215 13.70 -16.96 -6.89
CA GLN A 215 12.92 -16.70 -8.10
C GLN A 215 11.45 -16.54 -7.69
N ILE A 216 11.09 -15.32 -7.31
CA ILE A 216 9.71 -14.95 -7.01
C ILE A 216 8.88 -15.12 -8.29
N PRO A 217 7.78 -15.91 -8.27
CA PRO A 217 6.86 -16.02 -9.39
C PRO A 217 6.42 -14.63 -9.89
N ARG A 218 6.34 -14.45 -11.21
CA ARG A 218 5.89 -13.17 -11.77
C ARG A 218 4.39 -13.04 -11.55
N LEU A 219 3.86 -11.82 -11.52
CA LEU A 219 2.43 -11.58 -11.32
C LEU A 219 1.52 -12.37 -12.28
N ARG A 220 1.92 -12.49 -13.55
CA ARG A 220 1.19 -13.30 -14.56
C ARG A 220 1.12 -14.79 -14.21
N ASP A 221 2.12 -15.29 -13.49
CA ASP A 221 2.20 -16.69 -13.10
C ASP A 221 1.31 -16.96 -11.87
N LEU A 222 0.77 -15.92 -11.22
CA LEU A 222 -0.12 -15.99 -10.04
C LEU A 222 -1.60 -15.89 -10.41
N GLU A 223 -1.93 -15.84 -11.71
CA GLU A 223 -3.32 -15.86 -12.17
C GLU A 223 -3.99 -17.18 -11.75
N ALA A 224 -5.15 -17.06 -11.12
CA ALA A 224 -5.91 -18.18 -10.58
C ALA A 224 -7.36 -18.15 -11.05
N GLU A 225 -7.94 -19.34 -11.19
CA GLU A 225 -9.36 -19.52 -11.51
C GLU A 225 -10.22 -19.09 -10.30
N GLN A 226 -11.20 -18.22 -10.53
CA GLN A 226 -12.23 -17.90 -9.54
C GLN A 226 -13.38 -18.92 -9.66
N ALA A 227 -13.28 -20.03 -8.92
CA ALA A 227 -14.23 -21.15 -9.00
C ALA A 227 -15.57 -20.87 -8.29
N LEU A 228 -15.55 -20.05 -7.23
CA LEU A 228 -16.72 -19.57 -6.49
C LEU A 228 -16.64 -18.07 -6.32
N THR A 229 -17.75 -17.39 -6.01
CA THR A 229 -17.66 -16.01 -5.53
C THR A 229 -16.91 -15.94 -4.20
N PRO A 230 -16.28 -14.80 -3.85
CA PRO A 230 -15.62 -14.66 -2.56
C PRO A 230 -16.52 -14.95 -1.36
N ALA A 231 -17.80 -14.54 -1.43
CA ALA A 231 -18.77 -14.82 -0.37
C ALA A 231 -19.05 -16.33 -0.24
N GLU A 232 -19.30 -17.02 -1.35
CA GLU A 232 -19.49 -18.48 -1.33
C GLU A 232 -18.26 -19.21 -0.80
N GLY A 233 -17.06 -18.83 -1.22
CA GLY A 233 -15.81 -19.43 -0.73
C GLY A 233 -15.60 -19.20 0.77
N PHE A 234 -15.86 -17.99 1.27
CA PHE A 234 -15.65 -17.64 2.68
C PHE A 234 -16.66 -18.31 3.62
N PHE A 235 -17.94 -18.38 3.20
CA PHE A 235 -19.01 -18.97 4.01
C PHE A 235 -19.21 -20.48 3.78
N ALA A 236 -18.48 -21.09 2.84
CA ALA A 236 -18.53 -22.53 2.64
C ALA A 236 -18.05 -23.30 3.87
N ARG A 237 -18.54 -24.53 4.01
CA ARG A 237 -17.95 -25.49 4.94
C ARG A 237 -16.48 -25.68 4.53
N SER A 238 -15.57 -25.51 5.48
CA SER A 238 -14.13 -25.55 5.22
C SER A 238 -13.41 -26.60 6.05
N THR A 239 -12.32 -27.13 5.52
CA THR A 239 -11.31 -27.92 6.26
C THR A 239 -9.95 -27.21 6.21
N ARG A 240 -9.00 -27.66 7.03
CA ARG A 240 -7.60 -27.23 6.95
C ARG A 240 -6.77 -28.28 6.23
N VAL A 241 -5.83 -27.80 5.42
CA VAL A 241 -4.80 -28.63 4.76
C VAL A 241 -3.44 -27.94 4.93
N ALA A 242 -2.34 -28.69 4.82
CA ALA A 242 -1.03 -28.07 4.76
C ALA A 242 -0.93 -27.14 3.55
N LEU A 243 -0.22 -26.01 3.65
CA LEU A 243 -0.07 -25.08 2.52
C LEU A 243 0.44 -25.79 1.26
N ASP A 244 1.38 -26.72 1.42
CA ASP A 244 1.99 -27.44 0.29
C ASP A 244 1.01 -28.45 -0.37
N GLU A 245 -0.10 -28.78 0.28
CA GLU A 245 -1.18 -29.63 -0.24
C GLU A 245 -2.38 -28.81 -0.75
N ALA A 246 -2.32 -27.48 -0.63
CA ALA A 246 -3.43 -26.60 -0.95
C ALA A 246 -3.65 -26.41 -2.46
N ALA A 247 -2.62 -26.65 -3.28
CA ALA A 247 -2.73 -26.55 -4.73
C ALA A 247 -3.87 -27.43 -5.28
N GLY A 248 -4.67 -26.86 -6.18
CA GLY A 248 -5.88 -27.46 -6.75
C GLY A 248 -7.13 -27.36 -5.87
N ARG A 249 -7.01 -27.04 -4.57
CA ARG A 249 -8.16 -26.82 -3.67
C ARG A 249 -8.74 -25.42 -3.85
N ILE A 250 -9.98 -25.22 -3.39
CA ILE A 250 -10.64 -23.91 -3.39
C ILE A 250 -10.40 -23.23 -2.05
N ALA A 251 -9.83 -22.03 -2.06
CA ALA A 251 -9.56 -21.25 -0.86
C ALA A 251 -10.85 -20.88 -0.12
N ALA A 252 -10.84 -21.02 1.21
CA ALA A 252 -11.92 -20.55 2.10
C ALA A 252 -11.47 -19.38 3.00
N GLU A 253 -10.26 -18.87 2.79
CA GLU A 253 -9.71 -17.70 3.46
C GLU A 253 -8.88 -16.85 2.49
N MET A 254 -8.50 -15.66 2.94
CA MET A 254 -7.65 -14.74 2.21
C MET A 254 -6.21 -14.88 2.70
N LEU A 255 -5.23 -14.80 1.78
CA LEU A 255 -3.81 -14.87 2.12
C LEU A 255 -3.06 -13.72 1.44
N SER A 256 -2.50 -12.85 2.28
CA SER A 256 -1.85 -11.61 1.88
C SER A 256 -0.45 -11.54 2.48
N PRO A 257 0.64 -11.73 1.71
CA PRO A 257 1.97 -11.49 2.24
C PRO A 257 2.14 -10.01 2.52
N TYR A 258 2.48 -9.67 3.77
CA TYR A 258 2.63 -8.31 4.25
C TYR A 258 4.02 -8.07 4.83
N PRO A 259 4.69 -6.95 4.48
CA PRO A 259 4.35 -6.02 3.39
C PRO A 259 4.47 -6.67 1.98
N PRO A 260 3.74 -6.19 0.94
CA PRO A 260 2.89 -5.00 0.91
C PRO A 260 1.41 -5.22 1.26
N GLY A 261 0.97 -6.45 1.57
CA GLY A 261 -0.41 -6.71 2.00
C GLY A 261 -1.43 -6.79 0.87
N ILE A 262 -1.00 -7.09 -0.34
CA ILE A 262 -1.92 -7.32 -1.46
C ILE A 262 -2.31 -8.80 -1.45
N PRO A 263 -3.62 -9.15 -1.38
CA PRO A 263 -4.06 -10.53 -1.43
C PRO A 263 -3.52 -11.25 -2.65
N ARG A 264 -2.94 -12.42 -2.43
CA ARG A 264 -2.50 -13.34 -3.49
C ARG A 264 -3.46 -14.49 -3.68
N ILE A 265 -4.17 -14.86 -2.63
CA ILE A 265 -5.25 -15.83 -2.66
C ILE A 265 -6.44 -15.16 -1.99
N ILE A 266 -7.60 -15.18 -2.64
CA ILE A 266 -8.87 -14.75 -2.06
C ILE A 266 -9.85 -15.93 -1.98
N PRO A 267 -10.83 -15.92 -1.07
CA PRO A 267 -11.82 -16.98 -0.98
C PRO A 267 -12.49 -17.27 -2.34
N GLY A 268 -12.76 -18.54 -2.60
CA GLY A 268 -13.37 -19.02 -3.84
C GLY A 268 -12.39 -19.23 -5.00
N GLN A 269 -11.13 -18.81 -4.88
CA GLN A 269 -10.11 -19.12 -5.90
C GLN A 269 -9.61 -20.56 -5.79
N ARG A 270 -9.32 -21.19 -6.93
CA ARG A 270 -8.53 -22.41 -6.97
C ARG A 270 -7.06 -22.08 -6.77
N ILE A 271 -6.50 -22.52 -5.66
CA ILE A 271 -5.11 -22.27 -5.29
C ILE A 271 -4.19 -22.96 -6.29
N THR A 272 -3.19 -22.24 -6.79
CA THR A 272 -2.20 -22.75 -7.74
C THR A 272 -0.87 -23.03 -7.06
N ASP A 273 -0.04 -23.91 -7.65
CA ASP A 273 1.32 -24.15 -7.16
C ASP A 273 2.17 -22.88 -7.17
N ALA A 274 1.93 -21.97 -8.11
CA ALA A 274 2.64 -20.70 -8.19
C ALA A 274 2.32 -19.79 -7.01
N GLN A 275 1.05 -19.71 -6.58
CA GLN A 275 0.65 -18.99 -5.38
C GLN A 275 1.25 -19.62 -4.12
N VAL A 276 1.21 -20.95 -3.99
CA VAL A 276 1.85 -21.68 -2.87
C VAL A 276 3.34 -21.34 -2.78
N ARG A 277 4.08 -21.46 -3.89
CA ARG A 277 5.51 -21.11 -3.95
C ARG A 277 5.76 -19.64 -3.60
N TYR A 278 4.93 -18.73 -4.12
CA TYR A 278 5.06 -17.30 -3.84
C TYR A 278 4.89 -17.00 -2.35
N MET A 279 3.89 -17.61 -1.71
CA MET A 279 3.67 -17.45 -0.27
C MET A 279 4.87 -17.96 0.53
N ARG A 280 5.36 -19.17 0.25
CA ARG A 280 6.56 -19.74 0.92
C ARG A 280 7.77 -18.81 0.81
N ILE A 281 8.12 -18.41 -0.41
CA ILE A 281 9.26 -17.52 -0.66
C ILE A 281 9.08 -16.17 0.07
N SER A 282 7.86 -15.62 0.07
CA SER A 282 7.61 -14.34 0.75
C SER A 282 7.84 -14.46 2.26
N MET A 283 7.40 -15.56 2.90
CA MET A 283 7.60 -15.79 4.32
C MET A 283 9.09 -16.01 4.65
N GLU A 284 9.81 -16.78 3.82
CA GLU A 284 11.26 -16.98 3.95
C GLU A 284 12.03 -15.67 3.88
N LEU A 285 11.60 -14.72 3.05
CA LEU A 285 12.21 -13.39 2.93
C LEU A 285 11.89 -12.48 4.13
N GLY A 286 10.82 -12.76 4.88
CA GLY A 286 10.45 -12.00 6.09
C GLY A 286 9.10 -11.30 6.01
N ALA A 287 8.27 -11.58 4.99
CA ALA A 287 6.88 -11.16 5.02
C ALA A 287 6.08 -11.99 6.05
N PHE A 288 4.99 -11.41 6.53
CA PHE A 288 4.00 -11.99 7.43
C PHE A 288 2.75 -12.42 6.63
N PRO A 289 2.10 -13.56 6.95
CA PRO A 289 0.91 -14.01 6.24
C PRO A 289 -0.34 -13.31 6.78
N TYR A 290 -0.52 -12.04 6.41
CA TYR A 290 -1.72 -11.27 6.75
C TYR A 290 -2.98 -11.93 6.20
N ASP A 291 -4.10 -11.76 6.92
CA ASP A 291 -5.41 -12.39 6.72
C ASP A 291 -5.48 -13.91 6.93
N ALA A 292 -4.34 -14.61 7.03
CA ALA A 292 -4.33 -16.04 7.25
C ALA A 292 -4.89 -16.40 8.63
N SER A 293 -5.68 -17.48 8.71
CA SER A 293 -6.14 -18.01 10.00
C SER A 293 -5.05 -18.79 10.76
N ASP A 294 -3.87 -18.98 10.16
CA ASP A 294 -2.68 -19.59 10.72
C ASP A 294 -1.48 -18.68 10.43
N LEU A 295 -0.94 -18.03 11.46
CA LEU A 295 0.10 -17.01 11.30
C LEU A 295 1.48 -17.58 11.01
N GLU A 296 1.69 -18.88 11.22
CA GLU A 296 2.90 -19.59 10.81
C GLU A 296 2.76 -20.15 9.37
N LEU A 297 1.55 -20.04 8.80
CA LEU A 297 1.19 -20.53 7.47
C LEU A 297 1.56 -22.02 7.26
N GLU A 298 1.46 -22.82 8.32
CA GLU A 298 1.60 -24.28 8.25
C GLU A 298 0.37 -24.87 7.55
N THR A 299 -0.81 -24.37 7.89
CA THR A 299 -2.09 -24.79 7.35
C THR A 299 -2.88 -23.64 6.75
N VAL A 300 -3.74 -23.97 5.79
CA VAL A 300 -4.70 -23.03 5.19
C VAL A 300 -6.10 -23.62 5.14
N ARG A 301 -7.12 -22.76 5.20
CA ARG A 301 -8.53 -23.13 5.07
C ARG A 301 -8.93 -23.26 3.61
N VAL A 302 -9.48 -24.41 3.26
CA VAL A 302 -10.02 -24.71 1.93
C VAL A 302 -11.46 -25.21 2.06
N VAL A 303 -12.25 -25.03 1.00
CA VAL A 303 -13.60 -25.59 0.91
C VAL A 303 -13.53 -27.11 1.04
N ALA A 304 -14.41 -27.68 1.87
CA ALA A 304 -14.48 -29.10 2.23
C ALA A 304 -14.97 -29.99 1.09
#